data_AF-A0A0M5JHU5-F1
#
_entry.id   AF-A0A0M5JHU5-F1
#
_cell.length_a   1.000
_cell.length_b   1.000
_cell.length_c   1.000
_cell.angle_alpha   90.00
_cell.angle_beta   90.00
_cell.angle_gamma   90.00
#
_symmetry.space_group_name_H-M   'P 1'
#
loop_
_entity.id
_entity.type
_entity.pdbx_description
1 polymer ?
#
loop_
_entity_poly.entity_id
_entity_poly.type
_entity_poly.pdbx_seq_one_letter_code
_entity_poly.pdbx_strand_id
1 'polypeptide(L)' 'MESLVLSLFLYFPEDKSEYIPAAISFFFFFLACVATFWLILRISKKEASKAKELEEKLLKQEQSGGNS' A
#
# COMPACT_ATOMS: atom_id res chain seq x y z
N MET A 1 -33.46 -16.39 -11.14
CA MET A 1 -33.31 -14.91 -11.14
C MET A 1 -31.97 -14.56 -10.51
N GLU A 2 -30.86 -15.11 -11.04
CA GLU A 2 -29.51 -14.97 -10.45
C GLU A 2 -28.41 -14.78 -11.53
N SER A 3 -28.75 -14.83 -12.84
CA SER A 3 -27.75 -14.77 -13.92
C SER A 3 -27.57 -13.39 -14.56
N LEU A 4 -28.45 -12.43 -14.27
CA LEU A 4 -28.38 -11.09 -14.88
C LEU A 4 -27.16 -10.29 -14.41
N VAL A 5 -26.75 -10.44 -13.15
CA VAL A 5 -25.62 -9.69 -12.58
C VAL A 5 -24.29 -10.10 -13.21
N LEU A 6 -24.09 -11.39 -13.52
CA LEU A 6 -22.89 -11.89 -14.19
C LEU A 6 -22.87 -11.56 -15.69
N SER A 7 -24.04 -11.53 -16.33
CA SER A 7 -24.16 -11.23 -17.77
C SER A 7 -23.91 -9.77 -18.13
N LEU A 8 -24.10 -8.83 -17.19
CA LEU A 8 -23.90 -7.40 -17.45
C LEU A 8 -22.41 -7.00 -17.58
N PHE A 9 -21.48 -7.83 -17.08
CA PHE A 9 -20.04 -7.51 -17.07
C PHE A 9 -19.16 -8.49 -17.85
N LEU A 10 -19.72 -9.61 -18.34
CA LEU A 10 -19.01 -10.60 -19.16
C LEU A 10 -19.22 -10.38 -20.68
N TYR A 11 -19.43 -9.14 -21.12
CA TYR A 11 -19.25 -8.82 -22.54
C TYR A 11 -17.74 -8.66 -22.79
N PHE A 12 -17.16 -9.70 -23.37
CA PHE A 12 -15.78 -9.67 -23.82
C PHE A 12 -15.76 -9.23 -25.28
N PRO A 13 -15.20 -8.05 -25.62
CA PRO A 13 -15.05 -7.67 -27.00
C PRO A 13 -14.25 -8.72 -27.78
N GLU A 14 -14.78 -9.13 -28.93
CA GLU A 14 -14.11 -10.10 -29.81
C GLU A 14 -12.80 -9.52 -30.37
N ASP A 15 -12.75 -8.20 -30.59
CA ASP A 15 -11.54 -7.49 -30.98
C ASP A 15 -10.73 -7.07 -29.74
N LYS A 16 -9.49 -7.56 -29.66
CA LYS A 16 -8.59 -7.30 -28.54
C LYS A 16 -8.23 -5.81 -28.40
N SER A 17 -8.40 -5.04 -29.47
CA SER A 17 -8.12 -3.60 -29.50
C SER A 17 -9.03 -2.81 -28.56
N GLU A 18 -10.23 -3.30 -28.29
CA GLU A 18 -11.18 -2.65 -27.37
C GLU A 18 -10.74 -2.75 -25.89
N TYR A 19 -9.79 -3.63 -25.54
CA TYR A 19 -9.21 -3.68 -24.19
C TYR A 19 -8.06 -2.67 -23.99
N ILE A 20 -7.53 -2.07 -25.05
CA ILE A 20 -6.40 -1.13 -24.97
C ILE A 20 -6.70 0.03 -24.01
N PRO A 21 -7.88 0.69 -24.07
CA PRO A 21 -8.22 1.74 -23.12
C PRO A 21 -8.22 1.25 -21.65
N ALA A 22 -8.77 0.07 -21.39
CA ALA A 22 -8.81 -0.51 -20.06
C ALA A 22 -7.41 -0.84 -19.53
N ALA A 23 -6.53 -1.37 -20.38
CA ALA A 23 -5.14 -1.64 -20.04
C ALA A 23 -4.36 -0.36 -19.69
N ILE A 24 -4.59 0.72 -20.44
CA ILE A 24 -3.98 2.03 -20.17
C ILE A 24 -4.46 2.58 -18.83
N SER A 25 -5.78 2.57 -18.58
CA SER A 25 -6.33 3.01 -17.29
C SER A 25 -5.79 2.20 -16.11
N PHE A 26 -5.74 0.87 -16.26
CA PHE A 26 -5.16 -0.01 -15.26
C PHE A 26 -3.68 0.30 -15.02
N PHE A 27 -2.91 0.55 -16.08
CA PHE A 27 -1.49 0.87 -15.98
C PHE A 27 -1.24 2.13 -15.14
N PHE A 28 -1.99 3.21 -15.38
CA PHE A 28 -1.86 4.44 -14.58
C PHE A 28 -2.25 4.21 -13.12
N PHE A 29 -3.35 3.49 -12.88
CA PHE A 29 -3.77 3.17 -11.51
C PHE A 29 -2.73 2.30 -10.79
N PHE A 30 -2.18 1.31 -11.48
CA PHE A 30 -1.15 0.44 -10.95
C PHE A 30 0.12 1.22 -10.58
N LEU A 31 0.57 2.12 -11.46
CA LEU A 31 1.71 3.00 -11.16
C LEU A 31 1.44 3.87 -9.91
N ALA A 32 0.24 4.43 -9.78
CA ALA A 32 -0.14 5.22 -8.61
C ALA A 32 -0.16 4.37 -7.33
N CYS A 33 -0.65 3.14 -7.40
CA CYS A 33 -0.67 2.19 -6.29
C CYS A 33 0.77 1.86 -5.84
N VAL A 34 1.66 1.52 -6.77
CA VAL A 34 3.07 1.24 -6.49
C VAL A 34 3.77 2.46 -5.87
N ALA A 35 3.55 3.65 -6.43
CA ALA A 35 4.10 4.89 -5.89
C ALA A 35 3.63 5.15 -4.45
N THR A 36 2.34 4.98 -4.20
CA THR A 36 1.74 5.15 -2.86
C THR A 36 2.32 4.16 -1.86
N PHE A 37 2.41 2.88 -2.24
CA PHE A 37 2.99 1.84 -1.39
C PHE A 37 4.47 2.14 -1.05
N TRP A 38 5.24 2.60 -2.04
CA TRP A 38 6.63 3.00 -1.85
C TRP A 38 6.78 4.19 -0.89
N LEU A 39 5.91 5.20 -1.00
CA LEU A 39 5.88 6.34 -0.08
C LEU A 39 5.56 5.91 1.36
N ILE A 40 4.55 5.07 1.55
CA ILE A 40 4.17 4.55 2.87
C ILE A 40 5.35 3.80 3.49
N LEU A 41 5.97 2.86 2.77
CA LEU A 41 7.13 2.12 3.27
C LEU A 41 8.29 3.03 3.67
N ARG A 42 8.56 4.08 2.90
CA ARG A 42 9.62 5.04 3.21
C ARG A 42 9.32 5.81 4.50
N ILE A 43 8.07 6.21 4.72
CA ILE A 43 7.65 6.91 5.93
C ILE A 43 7.71 5.95 7.13
N SER A 44 7.17 4.74 7.00
CA SER A 44 7.18 3.74 8.07
C SER A 44 8.59 3.39 8.55
N LYS A 45 9.58 3.29 7.64
CA LYS A 45 10.98 3.06 8.01
C LYS A 45 11.57 4.19 8.86
N LYS A 46 11.23 5.44 8.55
CA LYS A 46 11.70 6.60 9.33
C LYS A 46 11.07 6.63 10.71
N GLU A 47 9.77 6.39 10.80
CA GLU A 47 9.05 6.37 12.07
C GLU A 47 9.52 5.21 12.96
N ALA A 48 9.74 4.02 12.38
CA ALA A 48 10.30 2.88 13.12
C ALA A 48 11.70 3.17 13.68
N SER A 49 12.55 3.88 12.94
CA SER A 49 13.88 4.27 13.44
C SER A 49 13.80 5.25 14.61
N LYS A 50 12.90 6.23 14.55
CA LYS A 50 12.70 7.19 15.65
C LYS A 50 12.13 6.53 16.89
N ALA A 51 11.17 5.61 16.72
CA ALA A 51 10.59 4.85 17.82
C ALA A 51 11.66 4.03 18.56
N LYS A 52 12.56 3.35 17.82
CA LYS A 52 13.68 2.61 18.42
C LYS A 52 14.63 3.50 19.23
N GLU A 53 14.98 4.68 18.70
CA GLU A 53 15.84 5.62 19.44
C GLU A 53 15.18 6.12 20.72
N LEU A 54 13.85 6.32 20.71
CA LEU A 54 13.09 6.70 21.89
C LEU A 54 13.06 5.57 22.93
N GLU A 55 12.81 4.33 22.51
CA GLU A 55 12.86 3.14 23.38
C GLU A 55 14.23 3.01 24.05
N GLU A 56 15.33 3.15 23.31
CA GLU A 56 16.68 3.08 23.87
C GLU A 56 16.96 4.19 24.91
N LYS A 57 16.45 5.41 24.68
CA LYS A 57 16.58 6.52 25.64
C LYS A 57 15.81 6.25 26.93
N LEU A 58 14.58 5.75 26.82
CA LEU A 58 13.74 5.41 27.98
C LEU A 58 14.38 4.28 28.80
N LEU A 59 14.88 3.23 28.13
CA LEU A 59 15.58 2.12 28.80
C LEU A 59 16.83 2.59 29.56
N LYS A 60 17.62 3.51 28.96
CA LYS A 60 18.77 4.10 29.65
C LYS A 60 18.39 4.96 30.85
N GLN A 61 17.26 5.68 30.78
CA GLN A 61 16.77 6.48 31.91
C GLN A 61 16.28 5.60 33.06
N GLU A 62 15.52 4.55 32.77
CA GLU A 62 15.06 3.58 33.78
C GLU A 62 16.23 2.87 34.48
N GLN A 63 17.25 2.45 33.73
CA GLN A 63 18.44 1.83 34.30
C GLN A 63 19.28 2.80 35.16
N SER A 64 19.26 4.10 34.86
CA SER A 64 19.97 5.11 35.65
C SER A 64 19.17 5.62 36.85
N GLY A 65 17.84 5.46 36.87
CA GLY A 65 16.94 5.90 37.94
C GLY A 65 16.59 4.82 38.99
N GLY A 66 16.82 3.54 38.68
CA GLY A 66 16.48 2.41 39.56
C GLY A 66 17.55 2.01 40.59
N ASN A 67 18.64 2.77 40.74
CA ASN A 67 19.76 2.41 41.62
C ASN A 67 20.09 3.48 42.68
N SER A 68 19.08 4.20 43.18
CA SER A 68 19.17 5.14 44.30
C SER A 68 18.15 4.81 45.38
#